data_AF-A0A0N5AQC8-F1
#
_entry.id   AF-A0A0N5AQC8-F1
#
_cell.length_a   1.000
_cell.length_b   1.000
_cell.length_c   1.000
_cell.angle_alpha   90.00
_cell.angle_beta   90.00
_cell.angle_gamma   90.00
#
_symmetry.space_group_name_H-M   'P 1'
#
loop_
_entity.id
_entity.type
_entity.pdbx_description
1 polymer ?
#
loop_
_entity_poly.entity_id
_entity_poly.type
_entity_poly.pdbx_seq_one_letter_code
_entity_poly.pdbx_strand_id
1 'polypeptide(L)'
;MLANGRDLAALCTDQSYERRFEGQLFILQDSRWRFSYAILKANLLFFFNKSDEVGVEAPFMVLIIEDCCMELCDDNQTGRDFCFEVRFKTTGRRFIFAAESFYALGKWISILTVSSIEYINLTKQSFLDQLSNEKTSEAYHSKYSDIQAEVGNMALCPLRTTFKGPAPKINDQDVIDEAILFFKPNIFFREYEIRGPADRTLIYLTLYITECLKKLSKCPSKVQAQKDMATLALSQNLPIPGEEAFPFNAIYKAPQNKNEEETMRAYLLQLRQELGQRLIEKVFDPETDKPNKWWICFAKRRFMDKSLAKPGTTL
;
A
#
# COMPACT_ATOMS: atom_id res chain seq x y z
N MET A 1 -27.22 -0.35 26.16
CA MET A 1 -27.79 0.90 26.69
C MET A 1 -28.76 1.39 25.63
N LEU A 2 -30.08 1.26 25.87
CA LEU A 2 -31.12 1.68 24.94
C LEU A 2 -31.00 3.20 24.78
N ALA A 3 -30.42 3.67 23.67
CA ALA A 3 -30.57 5.07 23.28
C ALA A 3 -32.08 5.32 23.15
N ASN A 4 -32.60 6.23 23.95
CA ASN A 4 -33.99 6.66 23.91
C ASN A 4 -34.36 6.96 22.45
N GLY A 5 -35.38 6.29 21.91
CA GLY A 5 -35.77 6.43 20.50
C GLY A 5 -36.06 7.89 20.11
N ARG A 6 -36.45 8.73 21.08
CA ARG A 6 -36.59 10.18 20.91
C ARG A 6 -35.27 10.90 20.69
N ASP A 7 -34.19 10.50 21.37
CA ASP A 7 -32.87 11.13 21.20
C ASP A 7 -32.27 10.76 19.85
N LEU A 8 -32.53 9.55 19.35
CA LEU A 8 -32.18 9.14 17.98
C LEU A 8 -33.02 9.87 16.91
N ALA A 9 -34.30 10.08 17.16
CA ALA A 9 -35.17 10.87 16.28
C ALA A 9 -34.73 12.35 16.23
N ALA A 10 -34.37 12.92 17.39
CA ALA A 10 -33.81 14.28 17.49
C ALA A 10 -32.47 14.41 16.75
N LEU A 11 -31.61 13.39 16.83
CA LEU A 11 -30.34 13.39 16.09
C LEU A 11 -30.56 13.43 14.57
N CYS A 12 -31.63 12.81 14.07
CA CYS A 12 -31.95 12.84 12.64
C CYS A 12 -32.32 14.26 12.15
N THR A 13 -33.03 15.03 12.98
CA THR A 13 -33.48 16.41 12.68
C THR A 13 -32.49 17.49 13.10
N ASP A 14 -31.48 17.15 13.89
CA ASP A 14 -30.47 18.09 14.37
C ASP A 14 -29.70 18.75 13.21
N GLN A 15 -29.81 20.07 13.07
CA GLN A 15 -29.15 20.82 12.00
C GLN A 15 -27.64 20.93 12.16
N SER A 16 -27.11 20.67 13.36
CA SER A 16 -25.67 20.71 13.63
C SER A 16 -24.90 19.54 12.97
N TYR A 17 -25.61 18.47 12.60
CA TYR A 17 -25.03 17.30 11.94
C TYR A 17 -25.43 17.25 10.46
N GLU A 18 -24.45 17.08 9.58
CA GLU A 18 -24.66 17.02 8.13
C GLU A 18 -25.48 15.78 7.73
N ARG A 19 -26.58 16.02 7.01
CA ARG A 19 -27.33 14.98 6.29
C ARG A 19 -26.65 14.73 4.96
N ARG A 20 -25.97 13.60 4.82
CA ARG A 20 -25.14 13.28 3.65
C ARG A 20 -25.94 12.76 2.48
N PHE A 21 -26.96 11.96 2.74
CA PHE A 21 -27.83 11.41 1.71
C PHE A 21 -29.15 10.91 2.29
N GLU A 22 -30.20 10.89 1.48
CA GLU A 22 -31.47 10.26 1.80
C GLU A 22 -32.15 9.71 0.54
N GLY A 23 -32.99 8.70 0.72
CA GLY A 23 -33.73 8.12 -0.39
C GLY A 23 -34.41 6.80 -0.03
N GLN A 24 -35.01 6.19 -1.03
CA GLN A 24 -35.68 4.91 -0.89
C GLN A 24 -34.64 3.78 -0.85
N LEU A 25 -34.81 2.86 0.09
CA LEU A 25 -34.09 1.59 0.16
C LEU A 25 -35.05 0.48 0.52
N PHE A 26 -34.91 -0.66 -0.14
CA PHE A 26 -35.55 -1.89 0.29
C PHE A 26 -34.57 -2.68 1.12
N ILE A 27 -35.01 -3.20 2.26
CA ILE A 27 -34.21 -4.06 3.13
C ILE A 27 -34.76 -5.48 3.07
N LEU A 28 -33.87 -6.46 2.94
CA LEU A 28 -34.25 -7.87 3.01
C LEU A 28 -34.28 -8.31 4.48
N GLN A 29 -35.48 -8.61 4.98
CA GLN A 29 -35.72 -9.09 6.34
C GLN A 29 -36.62 -10.32 6.30
N ASP A 30 -36.25 -11.39 6.99
CA ASP A 30 -37.04 -12.64 7.05
C ASP A 30 -37.48 -13.14 5.64
N SER A 31 -36.55 -13.07 4.69
CA SER A 31 -36.77 -13.42 3.26
C SER A 31 -37.85 -12.58 2.55
N ARG A 32 -38.16 -11.38 3.06
CA ARG A 32 -39.10 -10.44 2.46
C ARG A 32 -38.45 -9.07 2.29
N TRP A 33 -38.75 -8.45 1.15
CA TRP A 33 -38.35 -7.09 0.87
C TRP A 33 -39.28 -6.11 1.56
N ARG A 34 -38.74 -5.30 2.46
CA ARG A 34 -39.47 -4.23 3.14
C ARG A 34 -39.02 -2.88 2.59
N PHE A 35 -39.98 -2.06 2.19
CA PHE A 35 -39.72 -0.67 1.84
C PHE A 35 -39.27 0.13 3.07
N SER A 36 -38.33 1.06 2.86
CA SER A 36 -37.94 2.02 3.87
C SER A 36 -37.49 3.34 3.24
N TYR A 37 -37.70 4.41 3.99
CA TYR A 37 -37.04 5.70 3.76
C TYR A 37 -35.78 5.75 4.61
N ALA A 38 -34.63 5.82 3.96
CA ALA A 38 -33.34 5.78 4.62
C ALA A 38 -32.68 7.16 4.61
N ILE A 39 -32.09 7.54 5.75
CA ILE A 39 -31.36 8.79 5.92
C ILE A 39 -29.98 8.48 6.47
N LEU A 40 -28.94 8.91 5.77
CA LEU A 40 -27.56 8.83 6.21
C LEU A 40 -27.13 10.20 6.76
N LYS A 41 -26.85 10.24 8.06
CA LYS A 41 -26.39 11.43 8.77
C LYS A 41 -25.13 11.11 9.55
N ALA A 42 -24.05 11.84 9.29
CA ALA A 42 -22.69 11.41 9.67
C ALA A 42 -22.40 9.96 9.22
N ASN A 43 -22.23 9.03 10.16
CA ASN A 43 -22.03 7.59 9.90
C ASN A 43 -23.25 6.74 10.33
N LEU A 44 -24.36 7.37 10.71
CA LEU A 44 -25.58 6.69 11.14
C LEU A 44 -26.58 6.64 9.99
N LEU A 45 -26.99 5.42 9.63
CA LEU A 45 -28.03 5.15 8.64
C LEU A 45 -29.33 4.81 9.37
N PHE A 46 -30.28 5.73 9.31
CA PHE A 46 -31.59 5.63 9.92
C PHE A 46 -32.61 5.11 8.92
N PHE A 47 -33.54 4.29 9.38
CA PHE A 47 -34.62 3.75 8.56
C PHE A 47 -36.00 4.06 9.16
N PHE A 48 -36.88 4.58 8.32
CA PHE A 48 -38.27 4.92 8.63
C PHE A 48 -39.19 4.21 7.65
N ASN A 49 -40.46 4.00 8.02
CA ASN A 49 -41.40 3.37 7.09
C ASN A 49 -41.78 4.36 5.98
N LYS A 50 -41.74 5.66 6.28
CA LYS A 50 -42.09 6.75 5.38
C LYS A 50 -41.25 8.00 5.67
N SER A 51 -41.24 8.95 4.73
CA SER A 51 -40.48 10.19 4.85
C SER A 51 -41.10 11.20 5.81
N ASP A 52 -42.41 11.17 6.02
CA ASP A 52 -43.15 12.04 6.95
C ASP A 52 -42.97 11.65 8.43
N GLU A 53 -42.49 10.42 8.70
CA GLU A 53 -42.15 9.95 10.05
C GLU A 53 -40.83 10.55 10.58
N VAL A 54 -40.02 11.16 9.71
CA VAL A 54 -38.68 11.67 10.05
C VAL A 54 -38.78 12.81 11.06
N GLY A 55 -38.23 12.60 12.27
CA GLY A 55 -38.29 13.58 13.35
C GLY A 55 -39.60 13.58 14.15
N VAL A 56 -40.56 12.76 13.74
CA VAL A 56 -41.85 12.56 14.43
C VAL A 56 -41.85 11.23 15.16
N GLU A 57 -41.46 10.16 14.46
CA GLU A 57 -41.35 8.81 15.00
C GLU A 57 -39.89 8.39 15.21
N ALA A 58 -39.70 7.37 16.04
CA ALA A 58 -38.39 6.75 16.21
C ALA A 58 -38.07 5.90 14.96
N PRO A 59 -36.82 5.92 14.46
CA PRO A 59 -36.40 5.05 13.38
C PRO A 59 -36.57 3.58 13.80
N PHE A 60 -37.14 2.75 12.93
CA PHE A 60 -37.34 1.33 13.25
C PHE A 60 -36.02 0.53 13.20
N MET A 61 -35.00 1.08 12.54
CA MET A 61 -33.65 0.53 12.50
C MET A 61 -32.64 1.68 12.40
N VAL A 62 -31.50 1.50 13.08
CA VAL A 62 -30.32 2.35 12.93
C VAL A 62 -29.11 1.46 12.74
N LEU A 63 -28.33 1.73 11.69
CA LEU A 63 -27.05 1.07 11.44
C LEU A 63 -25.92 2.08 11.59
N ILE A 64 -24.87 1.70 12.30
CA ILE A 64 -23.63 2.46 12.39
C ILE A 64 -22.74 1.98 11.25
N ILE A 65 -22.59 2.78 10.20
CA ILE A 65 -21.83 2.45 8.99
C ILE A 65 -20.33 2.63 9.27
N GLU A 66 -19.79 1.75 10.10
CA GLU A 66 -18.37 1.68 10.45
C GLU A 66 -17.87 0.25 10.31
N ASP A 67 -16.61 0.11 9.88
CA ASP A 67 -15.94 -1.19 9.71
C ASP A 67 -16.77 -2.19 8.86
N CYS A 68 -17.38 -1.68 7.79
CA CYS A 68 -18.20 -2.47 6.88
C CYS A 68 -17.68 -2.39 5.44
N CYS A 69 -17.88 -3.46 4.68
CA CYS A 69 -17.70 -3.47 3.23
C CYS A 69 -19.05 -3.57 2.51
N MET A 70 -19.12 -2.96 1.31
CA MET A 70 -20.25 -3.13 0.40
C MET A 70 -19.85 -4.08 -0.73
N GLU A 71 -20.72 -5.03 -1.03
CA GLU A 71 -20.57 -5.96 -2.15
C GLU A 71 -21.87 -5.96 -2.96
N LEU A 72 -21.75 -5.98 -4.30
CA LEU A 72 -22.92 -6.17 -5.16
C LEU A 72 -23.42 -7.61 -5.00
N CYS A 73 -24.73 -7.78 -4.92
CA CYS A 73 -25.35 -9.09 -4.86
C CYS A 73 -25.67 -9.61 -6.26
N ASP A 74 -25.90 -10.91 -6.37
CA ASP A 74 -26.51 -11.53 -7.54
C ASP A 74 -28.04 -11.32 -7.46
N ASP A 75 -28.58 -10.52 -8.38
CA ASP A 75 -30.00 -10.19 -8.44
C ASP A 75 -30.89 -11.46 -8.58
N ASN A 76 -30.37 -12.54 -9.19
CA ASN A 76 -31.09 -13.81 -9.30
C ASN A 76 -31.24 -14.53 -7.95
N GLN A 77 -30.25 -14.38 -7.07
CA GLN A 77 -30.26 -15.01 -5.74
C GLN A 77 -31.13 -14.21 -4.76
N THR A 78 -31.19 -12.90 -4.93
CA THR A 78 -31.90 -11.98 -4.04
C THR A 78 -33.35 -11.72 -4.49
N GLY A 79 -33.70 -12.06 -5.73
CA GLY A 79 -35.05 -11.95 -6.27
C GLY A 79 -35.51 -10.52 -6.53
N ARG A 80 -34.57 -9.57 -6.61
CA ARG A 80 -34.80 -8.16 -6.91
C ARG A 80 -33.57 -7.58 -7.59
N ASP A 81 -33.78 -6.61 -8.48
CA ASP A 81 -32.69 -5.92 -9.16
C ASP A 81 -31.99 -4.90 -8.24
N PHE A 82 -30.74 -4.59 -8.56
CA PHE A 82 -29.96 -3.53 -7.92
C PHE A 82 -29.65 -3.80 -6.44
N CYS A 83 -29.31 -5.06 -6.15
CA CYS A 83 -29.03 -5.49 -4.79
C CYS A 83 -27.57 -5.29 -4.37
N PHE A 84 -27.36 -4.92 -3.11
CA PHE A 84 -26.04 -4.85 -2.47
C PHE A 84 -26.10 -5.31 -1.02
N GLU A 85 -25.01 -5.90 -0.55
CA GLU A 85 -24.81 -6.34 0.82
C GLU A 85 -23.91 -5.34 1.56
N VAL A 86 -24.29 -4.98 2.78
CA VAL A 86 -23.42 -4.36 3.76
C VAL A 86 -23.01 -5.42 4.77
N ARG A 87 -21.71 -5.73 4.81
CA ARG A 87 -21.12 -6.72 5.71
C ARG A 87 -20.24 -6.03 6.75
N PHE A 88 -20.59 -6.18 8.02
CA PHE A 88 -19.83 -5.66 9.15
C PHE A 88 -18.70 -6.61 9.52
N LYS A 89 -17.44 -6.17 9.44
CA LYS A 89 -16.27 -7.02 9.62
C LYS A 89 -16.14 -7.49 11.07
N THR A 90 -16.27 -6.58 12.04
CA THR A 90 -16.18 -6.92 13.47
C THR A 90 -17.26 -7.91 13.94
N THR A 91 -18.51 -7.76 13.48
CA THR A 91 -19.63 -8.60 13.98
C THR A 91 -20.02 -9.75 13.05
N GLY A 92 -19.53 -9.75 11.81
CA GLY A 92 -19.95 -10.68 10.76
C GLY A 92 -21.40 -10.48 10.28
N ARG A 93 -22.14 -9.51 10.83
CA ARG A 93 -23.54 -9.24 10.47
C ARG A 93 -23.62 -8.73 9.03
N ARG A 94 -24.68 -9.16 8.34
CA ARG A 94 -24.93 -8.84 6.93
C ARG A 94 -26.33 -8.28 6.78
N PHE A 95 -26.45 -7.21 6.00
CA PHE A 95 -27.72 -6.61 5.64
C PHE A 95 -27.75 -6.46 4.14
N ILE A 96 -28.80 -6.99 3.52
CA ILE A 96 -28.97 -6.91 2.07
C ILE A 96 -30.01 -5.83 1.78
N PHE A 97 -29.66 -4.95 0.86
CA PHE A 97 -30.46 -3.83 0.43
C PHE A 97 -30.66 -3.87 -1.08
N ALA A 98 -31.71 -3.20 -1.55
CA ALA A 98 -31.92 -2.94 -2.96
C ALA A 98 -32.32 -1.49 -3.18
N ALA A 99 -31.78 -0.88 -4.24
CA ALA A 99 -32.15 0.45 -4.66
C ALA A 99 -33.31 0.43 -5.66
N GLU A 100 -33.98 1.55 -5.87
CA GLU A 100 -35.08 1.68 -6.83
C GLU A 100 -34.63 1.70 -8.30
N SER A 101 -33.35 1.96 -8.55
CA SER A 101 -32.75 2.02 -9.89
C SER A 101 -31.24 1.83 -9.83
N PHE A 102 -30.62 1.53 -10.98
CA PHE A 102 -29.17 1.49 -11.12
C PHE A 102 -28.49 2.82 -10.73
N TYR A 103 -29.13 3.95 -11.05
CA TYR A 103 -28.63 5.26 -10.65
C TYR A 103 -28.66 5.46 -9.13
N ALA A 104 -29.76 5.07 -8.48
CA ALA A 104 -29.89 5.12 -7.03
C ALA A 104 -28.89 4.15 -6.35
N LEU A 105 -28.69 2.95 -6.90
CA LEU A 105 -27.68 2.00 -6.43
C LEU A 105 -26.28 2.62 -6.44
N GLY A 106 -25.88 3.24 -7.56
CA GLY A 106 -24.59 3.91 -7.68
C GLY A 106 -24.40 4.99 -6.62
N LYS A 107 -25.43 5.80 -6.34
CA LYS A 107 -25.39 6.80 -5.27
C LYS A 107 -25.26 6.17 -3.89
N TRP A 108 -26.07 5.16 -3.58
CA TRP A 108 -26.03 4.48 -2.28
C TRP A 108 -24.68 3.82 -2.02
N ILE A 109 -24.13 3.07 -2.98
CA ILE A 109 -22.81 2.46 -2.83
C ILE A 109 -21.74 3.53 -2.67
N SER A 110 -21.76 4.57 -3.50
CA SER A 110 -20.77 5.66 -3.42
C SER A 110 -20.78 6.33 -2.05
N ILE A 111 -21.95 6.74 -1.55
CA ILE A 111 -22.02 7.49 -0.30
C ILE A 111 -21.71 6.61 0.91
N LEU A 112 -22.23 5.37 0.95
CA LEU A 112 -21.99 4.46 2.06
C LEU A 112 -20.52 4.05 2.14
N THR A 113 -19.86 3.83 0.99
CA THR A 113 -18.41 3.54 0.94
C THR A 113 -17.62 4.67 1.58
N VAL A 114 -17.94 5.93 1.26
CA VAL A 114 -17.27 7.13 1.79
C VAL A 114 -17.64 7.40 3.27
N SER A 115 -18.66 6.75 3.81
CA SER A 115 -19.06 6.87 5.22
C SER A 115 -18.32 5.92 6.16
N SER A 116 -17.74 4.84 5.64
CA SER A 116 -16.95 3.93 6.46
C SER A 116 -15.75 4.64 7.07
N ILE A 117 -15.55 4.50 8.39
CA ILE A 117 -14.33 4.96 9.08
C ILE A 117 -13.06 4.39 8.44
N GLU A 118 -13.12 3.21 7.84
CA GLU A 118 -12.01 2.63 7.11
C GLU A 118 -11.74 3.38 5.81
N TYR A 119 -12.77 3.79 5.07
CA TYR A 119 -12.58 4.65 3.90
C TYR A 119 -12.09 6.03 4.30
N ILE A 120 -12.62 6.61 5.38
CA ILE A 120 -12.15 7.89 5.91
C ILE A 120 -10.70 7.75 6.38
N ASN A 121 -10.31 6.65 7.00
CA ASN A 121 -8.93 6.39 7.42
C ASN A 121 -8.02 6.08 6.23
N LEU A 122 -8.49 5.38 5.20
CA LEU A 122 -7.75 5.15 3.96
C LEU A 122 -7.57 6.44 3.17
N THR A 123 -8.59 7.28 3.15
CA THR A 123 -8.58 8.58 2.49
C THR A 123 -7.78 9.57 3.29
N LYS A 124 -7.91 9.59 4.61
CA LYS A 124 -7.07 10.35 5.54
C LYS A 124 -5.64 9.84 5.49
N GLN A 125 -5.39 8.54 5.37
CA GLN A 125 -4.04 8.00 5.17
C GLN A 125 -3.53 8.43 3.81
N SER A 126 -4.32 8.34 2.74
CA SER A 126 -3.97 8.84 1.41
C SER A 126 -3.72 10.36 1.41
N PHE A 127 -4.52 11.13 2.14
CA PHE A 127 -4.35 12.57 2.32
C PHE A 127 -3.20 12.89 3.26
N LEU A 128 -2.93 12.11 4.30
CA LEU A 128 -1.76 12.21 5.16
C LEU A 128 -0.51 11.77 4.42
N ASP A 129 -0.61 10.85 3.48
CA ASP A 129 0.45 10.49 2.54
C ASP A 129 0.66 11.66 1.55
N GLN A 130 -0.40 12.35 1.13
CA GLN A 130 -0.30 13.58 0.32
C GLN A 130 0.23 14.79 1.11
N LEU A 131 -0.16 14.95 2.38
CA LEU A 131 0.25 16.04 3.28
C LEU A 131 1.63 15.78 3.90
N SER A 132 2.00 14.53 4.17
CA SER A 132 3.37 14.16 4.52
C SER A 132 4.31 14.38 3.33
N ASN A 133 3.79 14.29 2.10
CA ASN A 133 4.48 14.73 0.89
C ASN A 133 4.55 16.27 0.71
N GLU A 134 3.94 17.08 1.58
CA GLU A 134 4.00 18.57 1.49
C GLU A 134 5.01 19.23 2.44
N LYS A 135 5.83 18.47 3.19
CA LYS A 135 7.05 19.01 3.83
C LYS A 135 8.25 18.07 3.71
N THR A 136 8.62 17.79 2.47
CA THR A 136 10.01 17.86 1.98
C THR A 136 9.91 17.82 0.46
N SER A 137 10.19 18.94 -0.20
CA SER A 137 10.40 18.99 -1.65
C SER A 137 11.70 18.26 -2.08
N GLU A 138 12.18 17.31 -1.27
CA GLU A 138 13.48 16.69 -1.38
C GLU A 138 13.35 15.19 -1.14
N ALA A 139 14.11 14.40 -1.88
CA ALA A 139 14.19 12.96 -1.69
C ALA A 139 14.77 12.60 -0.31
N TYR A 140 14.51 11.39 0.18
CA TYR A 140 15.09 10.90 1.43
C TYR A 140 16.51 10.39 1.18
N HIS A 141 17.46 10.94 1.94
CA HIS A 141 18.89 10.65 1.83
C HIS A 141 19.37 9.70 2.93
N SER A 142 20.50 9.03 2.68
CA SER A 142 21.12 8.17 3.70
C SER A 142 21.62 9.01 4.87
N LYS A 143 21.47 8.51 6.11
CA LYS A 143 21.99 9.20 7.30
C LYS A 143 23.47 8.93 7.53
N TYR A 144 24.06 8.00 6.78
CA TYR A 144 25.48 7.68 6.89
C TYR A 144 26.33 8.71 6.13
N SER A 145 26.94 9.65 6.85
CA SER A 145 27.87 10.64 6.27
C SER A 145 29.34 10.27 6.44
N ASP A 146 29.69 9.55 7.52
CA ASP A 146 31.08 9.48 8.01
C ASP A 146 31.78 8.16 7.65
N ILE A 147 31.39 7.52 6.54
CA ILE A 147 31.96 6.25 6.11
C ILE A 147 33.22 6.51 5.28
N GLN A 148 34.37 6.18 5.84
CA GLN A 148 35.67 6.38 5.17
C GLN A 148 36.00 5.31 4.12
N ALA A 149 35.45 4.11 4.27
CA ALA A 149 35.67 3.03 3.32
C ALA A 149 34.76 3.20 2.10
N GLU A 150 35.35 3.24 0.91
CA GLU A 150 34.63 3.37 -0.36
C GLU A 150 35.06 2.30 -1.35
N VAL A 151 34.18 1.99 -2.30
CA VAL A 151 34.50 1.22 -3.50
C VAL A 151 34.01 2.01 -4.72
N GLY A 152 34.92 2.41 -5.60
CA GLY A 152 34.68 3.43 -6.61
C GLY A 152 34.40 4.80 -5.97
N ASN A 153 33.13 5.17 -5.89
CA ASN A 153 32.64 6.33 -5.13
C ASN A 153 31.39 6.01 -4.31
N MET A 154 31.15 4.72 -4.05
CA MET A 154 30.07 4.24 -3.19
C MET A 154 30.62 4.01 -1.79
N ALA A 155 29.85 4.39 -0.76
CA ALA A 155 30.21 4.06 0.61
C ALA A 155 30.13 2.55 0.81
N LEU A 156 31.18 1.98 1.40
CA LEU A 156 31.22 0.59 1.83
C LEU A 156 30.57 0.50 3.22
N CYS A 157 29.24 0.68 3.24
CA CYS A 157 28.44 0.75 4.46
C CYS A 157 28.51 -0.55 5.27
N PRO A 158 28.62 -0.47 6.62
CA PRO A 158 28.45 -1.62 7.49
C PRO A 158 27.08 -2.28 7.32
N LEU A 159 27.02 -3.61 7.42
CA LEU A 159 25.80 -4.40 7.25
C LEU A 159 25.59 -5.38 8.41
N ARG A 160 24.34 -5.52 8.82
CA ARG A 160 23.87 -6.55 9.75
C ARG A 160 23.54 -7.81 8.95
N THR A 161 24.57 -8.56 8.57
CA THR A 161 24.40 -9.71 7.67
C THR A 161 25.25 -10.92 8.08
N THR A 162 24.76 -12.10 7.73
CA THR A 162 25.53 -13.36 7.81
C THR A 162 26.16 -13.75 6.46
N PHE A 163 25.80 -13.08 5.37
CA PHE A 163 26.39 -13.31 4.05
C PHE A 163 27.85 -12.84 4.02
N LYS A 164 28.69 -13.61 3.34
CA LYS A 164 30.11 -13.29 3.17
C LYS A 164 30.26 -12.12 2.21
N GLY A 165 31.18 -11.21 2.52
CA GLY A 165 31.54 -10.09 1.65
C GLY A 165 32.38 -9.06 2.39
N PRO A 166 32.77 -7.97 1.71
CA PRO A 166 33.70 -6.98 2.23
C PRO A 166 33.06 -5.98 3.22
N ALA A 167 31.74 -5.97 3.39
CA ALA A 167 31.07 -5.04 4.30
C ALA A 167 31.50 -5.24 5.77
N PRO A 168 31.84 -4.16 6.50
CA PRO A 168 31.99 -4.20 7.94
C PRO A 168 30.73 -4.73 8.61
N LYS A 169 30.87 -5.44 9.73
CA LYS A 169 29.71 -5.96 10.46
C LYS A 169 29.21 -4.91 11.46
N ILE A 170 27.90 -4.80 11.56
CA ILE A 170 27.21 -4.01 12.59
C ILE A 170 26.03 -4.81 13.14
N ASN A 171 25.61 -4.53 14.37
CA ASN A 171 24.48 -5.20 15.01
C ASN A 171 23.18 -4.38 14.98
N ASP A 172 23.29 -3.07 14.77
CA ASP A 172 22.17 -2.13 14.75
C ASP A 172 21.56 -2.01 13.33
N GLN A 173 20.72 -1.00 13.13
CA GLN A 173 20.19 -0.67 11.80
C GLN A 173 21.34 -0.36 10.82
N ASP A 174 21.12 -0.72 9.56
CA ASP A 174 22.06 -0.49 8.46
C ASP A 174 21.42 0.20 7.25
N VAL A 175 22.22 0.45 6.21
CA VAL A 175 21.77 1.11 4.97
C VAL A 175 20.68 0.32 4.22
N ILE A 176 20.55 -0.99 4.45
CA ILE A 176 19.48 -1.82 3.85
C ILE A 176 18.15 -1.51 4.53
N ASP A 177 18.16 -1.32 5.85
CA ASP A 177 16.97 -0.88 6.58
C ASP A 177 16.52 0.52 6.11
N GLU A 178 17.46 1.45 5.90
CA GLU A 178 17.18 2.76 5.29
C GLU A 178 16.57 2.64 3.90
N ALA A 179 17.15 1.80 3.03
CA ALA A 179 16.67 1.61 1.67
C ALA A 179 15.23 1.08 1.64
N ILE A 180 14.90 0.11 2.49
CA ILE A 180 13.54 -0.44 2.58
C ILE A 180 12.57 0.62 3.13
N LEU A 181 12.99 1.40 4.14
CA LEU A 181 12.18 2.46 4.75
C LEU A 181 11.88 3.57 3.74
N PHE A 182 12.89 4.04 3.02
CA PHE A 182 12.79 5.16 2.09
C PHE A 182 12.34 4.77 0.68
N PHE A 183 12.22 3.47 0.37
CA PHE A 183 11.84 3.02 -0.97
C PHE A 183 10.51 3.62 -1.45
N LYS A 184 9.44 3.50 -0.65
CA LYS A 184 8.09 3.94 -1.05
C LYS A 184 8.00 5.45 -1.32
N PRO A 185 8.60 6.35 -0.52
CA PRO A 185 8.65 7.75 -0.90
C PRO A 185 9.64 8.02 -2.04
N ASN A 186 10.84 7.43 -2.03
CA ASN A 186 11.88 7.75 -3.03
C ASN A 186 11.53 7.32 -4.45
N ILE A 187 10.82 6.22 -4.64
CA ILE A 187 10.47 5.67 -5.97
C ILE A 187 9.68 6.62 -6.88
N PHE A 188 9.12 7.71 -6.33
CA PHE A 188 8.37 8.72 -7.08
C PHE A 188 9.25 9.86 -7.63
N PHE A 189 10.47 10.03 -7.11
CA PHE A 189 11.34 11.11 -7.53
C PHE A 189 12.04 10.80 -8.86
N ARG A 190 12.01 11.79 -9.76
CA ARG A 190 12.74 11.76 -11.04
C ARG A 190 14.15 12.33 -10.92
N GLU A 191 14.35 13.21 -9.95
CA GLU A 191 15.62 13.86 -9.66
C GLU A 191 16.02 13.52 -8.22
N TYR A 192 17.31 13.31 -8.00
CA TYR A 192 17.87 12.99 -6.69
C TYR A 192 19.23 13.65 -6.55
N GLU A 193 19.38 14.56 -5.60
CA GLU A 193 20.66 15.22 -5.31
C GLU A 193 21.55 14.26 -4.52
N ILE A 194 22.75 13.97 -5.03
CA ILE A 194 23.67 13.08 -4.31
C ILE A 194 24.48 13.89 -3.31
N ARG A 195 24.17 13.74 -2.01
CA ARG A 195 24.88 14.45 -0.92
C ARG A 195 26.18 13.77 -0.53
N GLY A 196 26.31 12.46 -0.78
CA GLY A 196 27.53 11.73 -0.43
C GLY A 196 27.66 10.33 -1.02
N PRO A 197 28.73 9.60 -0.66
CA PRO A 197 28.97 8.23 -1.09
C PRO A 197 27.89 7.24 -0.63
N ALA A 198 27.29 7.45 0.55
CA ALA A 198 26.23 6.58 1.07
C ALA A 198 24.92 6.68 0.27
N ASP A 199 24.59 7.87 -0.25
CA ASP A 199 23.46 8.03 -1.17
C ASP A 199 23.63 7.18 -2.43
N ARG A 200 24.86 7.02 -2.94
CA ARG A 200 25.11 6.16 -4.10
C ARG A 200 24.84 4.69 -3.76
N THR A 201 25.12 4.26 -2.54
CA THR A 201 24.74 2.93 -2.06
C THR A 201 23.21 2.80 -1.93
N LEU A 202 22.55 3.83 -1.38
CA LEU A 202 21.08 3.89 -1.24
C LEU A 202 20.35 3.88 -2.59
N ILE A 203 20.84 4.63 -3.59
CA ILE A 203 20.30 4.66 -4.96
C ILE A 203 20.40 3.27 -5.59
N TYR A 204 21.55 2.59 -5.48
CA TYR A 204 21.71 1.23 -6.00
C TYR A 204 20.73 0.25 -5.36
N LEU A 205 20.58 0.30 -4.02
CA LEU A 205 19.62 -0.53 -3.29
C LEU A 205 18.18 -0.25 -3.74
N THR A 206 17.82 1.03 -3.93
CA THR A 206 16.48 1.45 -4.39
C THR A 206 16.15 0.88 -5.78
N LEU A 207 17.12 0.91 -6.71
CA LEU A 207 16.98 0.26 -8.01
C LEU A 207 16.83 -1.26 -7.87
N TYR A 208 17.64 -1.89 -7.02
CA TYR A 208 17.58 -3.34 -6.83
C TYR A 208 16.27 -3.81 -6.18
N ILE A 209 15.70 -3.04 -5.24
CA ILE A 209 14.35 -3.31 -4.69
C ILE A 209 13.32 -3.41 -5.84
N THR A 210 13.39 -2.51 -6.82
CA THR A 210 12.49 -2.55 -7.97
C THR A 210 12.64 -3.85 -8.77
N GLU A 211 13.87 -4.32 -9.02
CA GLU A 211 14.11 -5.61 -9.69
C GLU A 211 13.61 -6.80 -8.86
N CYS A 212 13.80 -6.77 -7.54
CA CYS A 212 13.24 -7.77 -6.63
C CYS A 212 11.72 -7.80 -6.74
N LEU A 213 11.03 -6.65 -6.67
CA LEU A 213 9.57 -6.58 -6.74
C LEU A 213 9.02 -7.12 -8.07
N LYS A 214 9.71 -6.88 -9.20
CA LYS A 214 9.34 -7.48 -10.50
C LYS A 214 9.35 -9.02 -10.43
N LYS A 215 10.37 -9.62 -9.81
CA LYS A 215 10.47 -11.07 -9.65
C LYS A 215 9.47 -11.62 -8.63
N LEU A 216 9.38 -10.98 -7.45
CA LEU A 216 8.46 -11.36 -6.36
C LEU A 216 6.99 -11.29 -6.79
N SER A 217 6.62 -10.38 -7.70
CA SER A 217 5.25 -10.28 -8.23
C SER A 217 4.74 -11.55 -8.94
N LYS A 218 5.66 -12.43 -9.36
CA LYS A 218 5.36 -13.69 -10.06
C LYS A 218 5.56 -14.91 -9.16
N CYS A 219 6.01 -14.73 -7.94
CA CYS A 219 6.29 -15.82 -7.01
C CYS A 219 4.99 -16.30 -6.35
N PRO A 220 4.70 -17.61 -6.37
CA PRO A 220 3.46 -18.16 -5.79
C PRO A 220 3.51 -18.34 -4.28
N SER A 221 4.70 -18.36 -3.68
CA SER A 221 4.92 -18.61 -2.23
C SER A 221 6.21 -17.97 -1.73
N LYS A 222 6.33 -17.78 -0.42
CA LYS A 222 7.54 -17.26 0.23
C LYS A 222 8.76 -18.15 0.01
N VAL A 223 8.56 -19.47 0.00
CA VAL A 223 9.63 -20.45 -0.26
C VAL A 223 10.19 -20.31 -1.67
N GLN A 224 9.33 -20.13 -2.68
CA GLN A 224 9.79 -19.89 -4.05
C GLN A 224 10.47 -18.53 -4.15
N ALA A 225 9.94 -17.50 -3.49
CA ALA A 225 10.55 -16.19 -3.45
C ALA A 225 11.99 -16.22 -2.88
N GLN A 226 12.24 -17.00 -1.82
CA GLN A 226 13.60 -17.17 -1.26
C GLN A 226 14.59 -17.73 -2.29
N LYS A 227 14.18 -18.76 -3.05
CA LYS A 227 15.02 -19.32 -4.12
C LYS A 227 15.25 -18.31 -5.25
N ASP A 228 14.18 -17.66 -5.70
CA ASP A 228 14.26 -16.70 -6.79
C ASP A 228 15.10 -15.47 -6.43
N MET A 229 15.05 -14.99 -5.18
CA MET A 229 15.91 -13.89 -4.71
C MET A 229 17.38 -14.30 -4.60
N ALA A 230 17.66 -15.53 -4.16
CA ALA A 230 19.02 -16.06 -4.13
C ALA A 230 19.61 -16.17 -5.55
N THR A 231 18.82 -16.61 -6.53
CA THR A 231 19.21 -16.65 -7.94
C THR A 231 19.40 -15.25 -8.51
N LEU A 232 18.45 -14.33 -8.26
CA LEU A 232 18.51 -12.95 -8.75
C LEU A 232 19.79 -12.24 -8.28
N ALA A 233 20.18 -12.41 -7.01
CA ALA A 233 21.37 -11.79 -6.45
C ALA A 233 22.68 -12.18 -7.18
N LEU A 234 22.70 -13.38 -7.78
CA LEU A 234 23.84 -13.93 -8.53
C LEU A 234 23.78 -13.64 -10.04
N SER A 235 22.72 -12.99 -10.52
CA SER A 235 22.51 -12.76 -11.95
C SER A 235 23.63 -11.90 -12.55
N GLN A 236 24.25 -12.40 -13.62
CA GLN A 236 25.28 -11.67 -14.39
C GLN A 236 24.70 -10.51 -15.19
N ASN A 237 23.38 -10.44 -15.34
CA ASN A 237 22.68 -9.36 -16.03
C ASN A 237 22.52 -8.11 -15.15
N LEU A 238 23.01 -8.14 -13.90
CA LEU A 238 23.03 -6.99 -13.00
C LEU A 238 24.39 -6.28 -13.12
N PRO A 239 24.45 -5.14 -13.81
CA PRO A 239 25.70 -4.49 -14.12
C PRO A 239 26.30 -3.74 -12.93
N ILE A 240 27.59 -3.47 -13.00
CA ILE A 240 28.33 -2.63 -12.03
C ILE A 240 28.77 -1.30 -12.68
N PRO A 241 29.07 -0.26 -11.87
CA PRO A 241 29.69 0.96 -12.39
C PRO A 241 30.87 0.70 -13.33
N GLY A 242 30.85 1.32 -14.51
CA GLY A 242 31.84 1.14 -15.58
C GLY A 242 31.40 0.21 -16.71
N GLU A 243 30.44 -0.69 -16.47
CA GLU A 243 29.87 -1.52 -17.53
C GLU A 243 28.84 -0.72 -18.35
N GLU A 244 28.79 -0.93 -19.67
CA GLU A 244 27.90 -0.21 -20.59
C GLU A 244 26.43 -0.26 -20.16
N ALA A 245 25.99 -1.39 -19.58
CA ALA A 245 24.62 -1.59 -19.15
C ALA A 245 24.24 -0.85 -17.85
N PHE A 246 25.20 -0.30 -17.11
CA PHE A 246 24.93 0.38 -15.85
C PHE A 246 24.31 1.78 -16.08
N PRO A 247 23.12 2.06 -15.50
CA PRO A 247 22.31 3.23 -15.87
C PRO A 247 22.87 4.59 -15.42
N PHE A 248 23.86 4.59 -14.53
CA PHE A 248 24.37 5.79 -13.84
C PHE A 248 25.89 5.99 -13.99
N ASN A 249 26.49 5.56 -15.10
CA ASN A 249 27.93 5.74 -15.35
C ASN A 249 28.42 7.20 -15.33
N ALA A 250 27.53 8.19 -15.49
CA ALA A 250 27.88 9.60 -15.38
C ALA A 250 28.16 10.07 -13.94
N ILE A 251 27.62 9.39 -12.93
CA ILE A 251 27.67 9.82 -11.51
C ILE A 251 28.31 8.77 -10.59
N TYR A 252 28.58 7.56 -11.09
CA TYR A 252 29.34 6.51 -10.43
C TYR A 252 30.72 6.36 -11.08
N LYS A 253 31.73 6.06 -10.26
CA LYS A 253 33.08 5.77 -10.74
C LYS A 253 33.24 4.27 -10.99
N ALA A 254 33.80 3.93 -12.16
CA ALA A 254 34.24 2.58 -12.46
C ALA A 254 35.37 2.16 -11.50
N PRO A 255 35.51 0.87 -11.18
CA PRO A 255 36.66 0.38 -10.42
C PRO A 255 37.96 0.67 -11.19
N GLN A 256 39.00 1.13 -10.46
CA GLN A 256 40.27 1.57 -11.05
C GLN A 256 41.16 0.40 -11.48
N ASN A 257 41.00 -0.74 -10.81
CA ASN A 257 41.81 -1.93 -11.04
C ASN A 257 41.00 -3.21 -10.73
N LYS A 258 41.56 -4.36 -11.12
CA LYS A 258 40.91 -5.67 -10.98
C LYS A 258 40.57 -6.03 -9.52
N ASN A 259 41.37 -5.60 -8.55
CA ASN A 259 41.14 -5.86 -7.13
C ASN A 259 39.95 -5.06 -6.59
N GLU A 260 39.85 -3.79 -6.99
CA GLU A 260 38.70 -2.95 -6.67
C GLU A 260 37.43 -3.45 -7.36
N GLU A 261 37.54 -3.95 -8.60
CA GLU A 261 36.41 -4.57 -9.31
C GLU A 261 35.88 -5.80 -8.57
N GLU A 262 36.77 -6.69 -8.14
CA GLU A 262 36.41 -7.88 -7.36
C GLU A 262 35.73 -7.48 -6.03
N THR A 263 36.28 -6.48 -5.35
CA THR A 263 35.70 -5.92 -4.12
C THR A 263 34.32 -5.33 -4.37
N MET A 264 34.12 -4.58 -5.47
CA MET A 264 32.84 -3.98 -5.82
C MET A 264 31.80 -5.06 -6.12
N ARG A 265 32.15 -6.08 -6.92
CA ARG A 265 31.25 -7.20 -7.23
C ARG A 265 30.87 -7.96 -5.96
N ALA A 266 31.82 -8.21 -5.07
CA ALA A 266 31.57 -8.87 -3.80
C ALA A 266 30.66 -8.03 -2.88
N TYR A 267 30.88 -6.72 -2.79
CA TYR A 267 30.05 -5.81 -1.99
C TYR A 267 28.62 -5.73 -2.52
N LEU A 268 28.45 -5.51 -3.82
CA LEU A 268 27.13 -5.45 -4.44
C LEU A 268 26.39 -6.79 -4.35
N LEU A 269 27.08 -7.93 -4.46
CA LEU A 269 26.50 -9.24 -4.23
C LEU A 269 25.99 -9.39 -2.78
N GLN A 270 26.80 -9.00 -1.80
CA GLN A 270 26.44 -9.06 -0.39
C GLN A 270 25.20 -8.19 -0.08
N LEU A 271 25.15 -6.97 -0.63
CA LEU A 271 23.98 -6.10 -0.55
C LEU A 271 22.73 -6.75 -1.14
N ARG A 272 22.85 -7.35 -2.33
CA ARG A 272 21.73 -7.98 -3.03
C ARG A 272 21.16 -9.19 -2.28
N GLN A 273 22.02 -10.02 -1.70
CA GLN A 273 21.61 -11.19 -0.94
C GLN A 273 20.83 -10.79 0.33
N GLU A 274 21.40 -9.89 1.13
CA GLU A 274 20.79 -9.44 2.38
C GLU A 274 19.48 -8.67 2.12
N LEU A 275 19.48 -7.74 1.15
CA LEU A 275 18.28 -6.97 0.80
C LEU A 275 17.17 -7.89 0.29
N GLY A 276 17.48 -8.85 -0.58
CA GLY A 276 16.50 -9.80 -1.10
C GLY A 276 15.83 -10.60 0.02
N GLN A 277 16.61 -11.10 0.98
CA GLN A 277 16.09 -11.84 2.12
C GLN A 277 15.19 -10.97 3.01
N ARG A 278 15.62 -9.75 3.36
CA ARG A 278 14.81 -8.85 4.21
C ARG A 278 13.55 -8.35 3.52
N LEU A 279 13.60 -8.15 2.20
CA LEU A 279 12.45 -7.67 1.44
C LEU A 279 11.34 -8.72 1.37
N ILE A 280 11.67 -10.00 1.28
CA ILE A 280 10.67 -11.09 1.31
C ILE A 280 9.79 -10.99 2.57
N GLU A 281 10.39 -10.74 3.74
CA GLU A 281 9.67 -10.59 5.01
C GLU A 281 8.73 -9.37 5.04
N LYS A 282 8.95 -8.38 4.17
CA LYS A 282 8.06 -7.21 4.03
C LYS A 282 6.98 -7.40 2.97
N VAL A 283 7.30 -8.17 1.93
CA VAL A 283 6.42 -8.35 0.76
C VAL A 283 5.44 -9.49 0.98
N PHE A 284 5.80 -10.58 1.64
CA PHE A 284 4.92 -11.72 1.82
C PHE A 284 4.10 -11.61 3.10
N ASP A 285 2.80 -11.85 2.96
CA ASP A 285 1.86 -11.90 4.07
C ASP A 285 2.04 -13.23 4.85
N PRO A 286 2.21 -13.19 6.17
CA PRO A 286 2.50 -14.38 6.97
C PRO A 286 1.31 -15.36 7.10
N GLU A 287 0.08 -14.89 6.88
CA GLU A 287 -1.13 -15.73 6.97
C GLU A 287 -1.46 -16.37 5.62
N THR A 288 -1.32 -15.61 4.54
CA THR A 288 -1.77 -16.04 3.21
C THR A 288 -0.66 -16.57 2.30
N ASP A 289 0.61 -16.39 2.68
CA ASP A 289 1.81 -16.74 1.90
C ASP A 289 1.84 -16.12 0.49
N LYS A 290 1.13 -15.00 0.30
CA LYS A 290 1.02 -14.29 -0.98
C LYS A 290 1.75 -12.95 -0.97
N PRO A 291 2.23 -12.47 -2.13
CA PRO A 291 2.77 -11.12 -2.25
C PRO A 291 1.73 -10.04 -1.94
N ASN A 292 2.09 -9.11 -1.06
CA ASN A 292 1.28 -7.98 -0.66
C ASN A 292 1.15 -6.97 -1.80
N LYS A 293 -0.09 -6.68 -2.23
CA LYS A 293 -0.40 -5.72 -3.29
C LYS A 293 0.18 -4.32 -3.06
N TRP A 294 0.36 -3.92 -1.79
CA TRP A 294 0.92 -2.62 -1.38
C TRP A 294 2.44 -2.51 -1.57
N TRP A 295 3.11 -3.60 -1.92
CA TRP A 295 4.49 -3.61 -2.39
C TRP A 295 4.56 -3.86 -3.89
N ILE A 296 3.76 -4.82 -4.39
CA ILE A 296 3.79 -5.21 -5.81
C ILE A 296 3.35 -4.08 -6.75
N CYS A 297 2.51 -3.14 -6.30
CA CYS A 297 2.11 -1.98 -7.11
C CYS A 297 3.31 -1.10 -7.55
N PHE A 298 4.46 -1.19 -6.87
CA PHE A 298 5.68 -0.45 -7.22
C PHE A 298 6.57 -1.17 -8.25
N ALA A 299 6.32 -2.44 -8.58
CA ALA A 299 7.18 -3.25 -9.45
C ALA A 299 7.38 -2.67 -10.87
N LYS A 300 6.44 -1.84 -11.35
CA LYS A 300 6.51 -1.19 -12.66
C LYS A 300 7.04 0.24 -12.61
N ARG A 301 7.23 0.81 -11.42
CA ARG A 301 7.77 2.18 -11.26
C ARG A 301 9.29 2.16 -11.45
N ARG A 302 9.85 3.34 -11.76
CA ARG A 302 11.27 3.53 -12.01
C ARG A 302 11.74 4.74 -11.22
N PHE A 303 12.71 4.51 -10.34
CA PHE A 303 13.35 5.59 -9.62
C PHE A 303 14.28 6.34 -10.57
N MET A 304 14.19 7.68 -10.61
CA MET A 304 14.93 8.53 -11.56
C MET A 304 14.78 8.12 -13.03
N ASP A 305 13.64 7.51 -13.40
CA ASP A 305 13.37 6.93 -14.71
C ASP A 305 14.40 5.87 -15.19
N LYS A 306 15.21 5.31 -14.28
CA LYS A 306 16.21 4.28 -14.55
C LYS A 306 15.78 2.89 -14.06
N SER A 307 16.44 1.86 -14.58
CA SER A 307 16.32 0.46 -14.16
C SER A 307 17.71 -0.15 -14.12
N LEU A 308 17.96 -1.08 -13.21
CA LEU A 308 19.27 -1.73 -13.09
C LEU A 308 19.52 -2.72 -14.23
N ALA A 309 18.46 -3.37 -14.73
CA ALA A 309 18.50 -4.22 -15.90
C ALA A 309 17.90 -3.55 -17.14
N LYS A 310 18.39 -3.94 -18.33
CA LYS A 310 17.85 -3.43 -19.60
C LYS A 310 16.36 -3.82 -19.75
N PRO A 311 15.52 -2.97 -20.34
CA PRO A 311 14.13 -3.31 -20.63
C PRO A 311 14.04 -4.58 -21.48
N GLY A 312 13.23 -5.56 -21.06
CA GLY A 312 13.06 -6.84 -21.76
C GLY A 312 14.04 -7.94 -21.34
N THR A 313 15.03 -7.65 -20.50
CA THR A 313 15.91 -8.67 -19.94
C THR A 313 15.19 -9.46 -18.84
N THR A 314 15.16 -10.78 -18.98
CA THR A 314 14.68 -11.67 -17.92
C THR A 314 15.83 -11.90 -16.93
N LEU A 315 15.64 -11.44 -15.69
CA LEU A 315 16.55 -11.68 -14.57
C LEU A 315 16.18 -12.93 -13.77
#